data_AF-A0A2M7VCV8-F1
#
_entry.id   AF-A0A2M7VCV8-F1
#
_cell.length_a   1.000
_cell.length_b   1.000
_cell.length_c   1.000
_cell.angle_alpha   90.00
_cell.angle_beta   90.00
_cell.angle_gamma   90.00
#
_symmetry.space_group_name_H-M   'P 1'
#
loop_
_entity.id
_entity.type
_entity.pdbx_description
1 polymer ?
#
loop_
_entity_poly.entity_id
_entity_poly.type
_entity_poly.pdbx_seq_one_letter_code
_entity_poly.pdbx_strand_id
1 'polypeptide(L)' 'MTVNIIDISDLITQEGKQAKKYEELIEKAQDEGFKKQLKELRDLSVKKLNLLTKIVKEGPWGNWE' A
#
# COMPACT_ATOMS: atom_id res chain seq x y z
N MET A 1 -12.93 -6.06 19.24
CA MET A 1 -11.59 -6.00 18.59
C MET A 1 -11.20 -4.54 18.51
N THR A 2 -10.17 -4.13 19.24
CA THR A 2 -9.64 -2.76 19.17
C THR A 2 -8.65 -2.72 18.02
N VAL A 3 -8.91 -1.90 17.00
CA VAL A 3 -7.99 -1.72 15.87
C VAL A 3 -6.79 -0.91 16.36
N ASN A 4 -5.58 -1.46 16.23
CA ASN A 4 -4.35 -0.81 16.67
C ASN A 4 -3.73 0.00 15.52
N ILE A 5 -3.37 1.26 15.78
CA ILE A 5 -2.69 2.14 14.83
C ILE A 5 -1.34 1.57 14.36
N ILE A 6 -0.68 0.78 15.21
CA ILE A 6 0.59 0.11 14.89
C ILE A 6 0.39 -0.92 13.78
N ASP A 7 -0.66 -1.74 13.87
CA ASP A 7 -0.95 -2.76 12.86
C ASP A 7 -1.22 -2.13 11.49
N ILE A 8 -1.91 -0.98 11.46
CA ILE A 8 -2.18 -0.25 10.21
C ILE A 8 -0.88 0.38 9.66
N SER A 9 0.00 0.85 10.52
CA SER A 9 1.31 1.40 10.13
C SER A 9 2.21 0.32 9.49
N ASP A 10 2.15 -0.91 10.00
CA ASP A 10 2.83 -2.05 9.39
C ASP A 10 2.27 -2.37 8.00
N LEU A 11 0.94 -2.34 7.83
CA LEU A 11 0.30 -2.52 6.53
C LEU A 11 0.72 -1.42 5.52
N ILE A 12 0.84 -0.16 5.94
CA ILE A 12 1.37 0.93 5.10
C ILE A 12 2.77 0.59 4.59
N THR A 13 3.64 0.12 5.49
CA THR A 13 5.01 -0.25 5.14
C THR A 13 5.05 -1.43 4.18
N GLN A 14 4.19 -2.43 4.37
CA GLN A 14 4.09 -3.59 3.49
C GLN A 14 3.62 -3.20 2.08
N GLU A 15 2.58 -2.39 1.95
CA GLU A 15 2.08 -1.94 0.65
C GLU A 15 3.11 -1.05 -0.08
N GLY A 16 3.87 -0.21 0.65
CA GLY A 16 4.96 0.56 0.07
C GLY A 16 6.09 -0.31 -0.48
N LYS A 17 6.48 -1.36 0.26
CA LYS A 17 7.47 -2.36 -0.21
C LYS A 17 6.97 -3.13 -1.43
N GLN A 18 5.68 -3.51 -1.46
CA GLN A 18 5.08 -4.21 -2.60
C GLN A 18 5.06 -3.32 -3.85
N ALA A 19 4.61 -2.07 -3.74
CA ALA A 19 4.61 -1.12 -4.84
C ALA A 19 6.01 -0.96 -5.46
N LYS A 20 7.05 -0.78 -4.62
CA LYS A 20 8.44 -0.72 -5.07
C LYS A 20 8.90 -2.01 -5.76
N LYS A 21 8.54 -3.17 -5.21
CA LYS A 21 8.90 -4.47 -5.81
C LYS A 21 8.24 -4.65 -7.19
N TYR A 22 6.99 -4.24 -7.36
CA TYR A 22 6.34 -4.27 -8.67
C TYR A 22 7.02 -3.32 -9.65
N GLU A 23 7.46 -2.14 -9.22
CA GLU A 23 8.24 -1.20 -10.04
C GLU A 23 9.55 -1.82 -10.55
N GLU A 24 10.33 -2.45 -9.67
CA GLU A 24 11.54 -3.17 -10.05
C GLU A 24 11.28 -4.33 -11.03
N LEU A 25 10.13 -5.01 -10.92
CA LEU A 25 9.74 -6.07 -11.86
C LEU A 25 9.30 -5.52 -13.21
N ILE A 26 8.64 -4.35 -13.24
CA ILE A 26 8.25 -3.66 -14.48
C ILE A 26 9.48 -3.27 -15.29
N GLU A 27 10.52 -2.75 -14.64
CA GLU A 27 11.79 -2.36 -15.29
C GLU A 27 12.52 -3.55 -15.91
N LYS A 28 12.40 -4.74 -15.30
CA LYS A 28 13.06 -5.97 -15.76
C LYS A 28 12.23 -6.76 -16.79
N ALA A 29 10.92 -6.54 -16.83
CA ALA A 29 10.04 -7.25 -17.76
C ALA A 29 10.30 -6.82 -19.20
N GLN A 30 10.21 -7.75 -20.14
CA GLN A 30 10.30 -7.47 -21.58
C GLN A 30 8.92 -7.49 -22.25
N ASP A 31 8.01 -8.34 -21.77
CA ASP A 31 6.66 -8.46 -22.29
C ASP A 31 5.75 -7.31 -21.83
N GLU A 32 5.13 -6.62 -22.78
CA GLU A 32 4.27 -5.45 -22.51
C GLU A 32 2.95 -5.84 -21.83
N GLY A 33 2.41 -7.03 -22.10
CA GLY A 33 1.20 -7.54 -21.44
C GLY A 33 1.46 -7.78 -19.95
N PHE A 34 2.58 -8.42 -19.62
CA PHE A 34 3.03 -8.67 -18.26
C PHE A 34 3.37 -7.37 -17.52
N LYS A 35 4.04 -6.41 -18.19
CA LYS A 35 4.25 -5.07 -17.62
C LYS A 35 2.94 -4.39 -17.25
N LYS A 36 1.90 -4.50 -18.09
CA LYS A 36 0.59 -3.93 -17.80
C LYS A 36 -0.02 -4.53 -16.53
N GLN A 37 0.03 -5.86 -16.39
CA GLN A 37 -0.44 -6.54 -15.17
C GLN A 37 0.34 -6.11 -13.93
N LEU A 38 1.67 -5.97 -14.03
CA LEU A 38 2.49 -5.48 -12.91
C LEU A 38 2.18 -4.02 -12.56
N LYS A 39 1.92 -3.16 -13.55
CA LYS A 39 1.48 -1.77 -13.33
C LYS A 39 0.14 -1.73 -12.59
N GLU A 40 -0.82 -2.58 -12.97
CA GLU A 40 -2.11 -2.69 -12.27
C GLU A 40 -1.92 -3.11 -10.81
N LEU A 41 -1.04 -4.08 -10.52
CA LEU A 41 -0.72 -4.48 -9.14
C LEU A 41 -0.06 -3.35 -8.35
N ARG A 42 0.92 -2.66 -8.94
CA ARG A 42 1.56 -1.48 -8.33
C ARG A 42 0.52 -0.42 -7.96
N ASP A 43 -0.38 -0.10 -8.89
CA ASP A 43 -1.40 0.92 -8.67
C ASP A 43 -2.39 0.53 -7.57
N LEU A 44 -2.73 -0.75 -7.47
CA LEU A 44 -3.54 -1.27 -6.36
C LEU A 44 -2.81 -1.11 -5.02
N SER A 45 -1.52 -1.45 -4.93
CA SER A 45 -0.75 -1.24 -3.70
C SER A 45 -0.65 0.23 -3.31
N VAL A 46 -0.44 1.13 -4.27
CA VAL A 46 -0.44 2.59 -4.01
C VAL A 46 -1.82 3.07 -3.54
N LYS A 47 -2.91 2.61 -4.15
CA LYS A 47 -4.28 2.92 -3.70
C LYS A 47 -4.53 2.46 -2.27
N LYS A 48 -4.13 1.23 -1.92
CA LYS A 48 -4.22 0.71 -0.56
C LYS A 48 -3.40 1.54 0.42
N LEU A 49 -2.16 1.88 0.07
CA LEU A 49 -1.30 2.73 0.89
C LEU A 49 -1.94 4.08 1.19
N ASN A 50 -2.55 4.71 0.19
CA ASN A 50 -3.26 5.98 0.35
C ASN A 50 -4.48 5.84 1.29
N LEU A 51 -5.25 4.77 1.15
CA LEU A 51 -6.38 4.49 2.04
C LEU A 51 -5.93 4.21 3.48
N LEU A 52 -4.91 3.40 3.68
CA LEU A 52 -4.33 3.12 5.00
C LEU A 52 -3.78 4.39 5.64
N THR A 53 -3.09 5.23 4.87
CA THR A 53 -2.60 6.54 5.33
C THR A 53 -3.76 7.46 5.72
N LYS A 54 -4.86 7.45 4.95
CA LYS A 54 -6.08 8.21 5.28
C LYS A 54 -6.70 7.70 6.58
N ILE A 55 -6.78 6.38 6.78
CA ILE A 55 -7.24 5.78 8.03
C ILE A 55 -6.37 6.23 9.21
N VAL A 56 -5.05 6.23 9.08
CA VAL A 56 -4.14 6.74 10.12
C VAL A 56 -4.31 8.24 10.37
N LYS A 57 -4.66 9.05 9.37
CA LYS A 57 -4.88 10.48 9.57
C LYS A 57 -6.24 10.83 10.18
N GLU A 58 -7.29 10.14 9.77
CA GLU A 58 -8.68 10.43 10.14
C GLU A 58 -9.22 9.51 11.24
N GLY A 59 -8.42 8.53 11.66
CA GLY A 59 -8.81 7.56 12.66
C GLY A 59 -8.93 8.16 14.07
N PRO A 60 -9.78 7.56 14.93
CA PRO A 60 -10.05 8.06 16.28
C PRO A 60 -8.96 7.62 17.27
N TRP A 61 -7.71 8.02 17.03
CA TRP A 61 -6.56 7.62 17.85
C TRP A 61 -6.48 8.34 19.19
N GLY A 62 -7.24 9.43 19.32
CA GLY A 62 -7.32 10.24 20.52
C GLY A 62 -8.69 10.89 20.66
N ASN A 63 -9.69 10.09 21.08
CA ASN A 63 -10.79 10.59 21.90
C ASN A 63 -10.75 9.80 23.20
N TRP A 64 -9.79 10.15 24.05
CA TRP A 64 -9.86 9.89 25.49
C TRP A 64 -10.35 11.20 26.10
N GLU A 65 -11.67 11.39 26.11
CA GLU A 65 -12.30 12.33 27.07
C GLU A 65 -12.21 11.74 28.48
#